data_AF-A0A812Q4I8-F1
#
_entry.id   AF-A0A812Q4I8-F1
#
_cell.length_a   1.000
_cell.length_b   1.000
_cell.length_c   1.000
_cell.angle_alpha   90.00
_cell.angle_beta   90.00
_cell.angle_gamma   90.00
#
_symmetry.space_group_name_H-M   'P 1'
#
loop_
_entity.id
_entity.type
_entity.pdbx_description
1 polymer ?
#
loop_
_entity_poly.entity_id
_entity_poly.type
_entity_poly.pdbx_seq_one_letter_code
_entity_poly.pdbx_strand_id
1 'polypeptide(L)'
;MKKDSGLGIIKLSTPNFLRTVETCIREGNAILLENVEEVLDPSLEPVLLKQVFKKGGQLLLRLGSEDVPYNENFQFFVTTKMANPHYLPEICIKVTVINFTVTLLGLEDQLVAEVVKNEWLGSALDFTESQGVDAV
;
A
#
# COMPACT_ATOMS: atom_id res chain seq x y z
N MET A 1 -4.26 10.45 -1.05
CA MET A 1 -3.46 9.22 -1.24
C MET A 1 -3.01 9.14 -2.68
N LYS A 2 -1.74 8.78 -2.94
CA LYS A 2 -1.09 8.77 -4.27
C LYS A 2 -1.95 8.06 -5.33
N LYS A 3 -2.74 8.82 -6.09
CA LYS A 3 -3.55 8.30 -7.21
C LYS A 3 -2.98 8.68 -8.58
N ASP A 4 -2.06 9.65 -8.62
CA ASP A 4 -1.47 10.21 -9.85
C ASP A 4 -0.04 9.74 -10.18
N SER A 5 0.63 9.03 -9.27
CA SER A 5 1.97 8.47 -9.52
C SER A 5 1.81 7.01 -9.97
N GLY A 6 2.14 6.70 -11.23
CA GLY A 6 1.97 5.39 -11.88
C GLY A 6 2.20 4.19 -10.96
N LEU A 7 1.13 3.74 -10.31
CA LEU A 7 1.15 2.63 -9.36
C LEU A 7 1.01 1.33 -10.15
N GLY A 8 2.07 0.52 -10.18
CA GLY A 8 2.00 -0.83 -10.70
C GLY A 8 1.26 -1.72 -9.71
N ILE A 9 0.22 -2.43 -10.15
CA ILE A 9 -0.46 -3.43 -9.32
C ILE A 9 -0.07 -4.81 -9.84
N ILE A 10 0.45 -5.67 -8.96
CA ILE A 10 0.89 -7.03 -9.31
C ILE A 10 0.31 -8.06 -8.34
N LYS A 11 0.16 -9.29 -8.83
CA LYS A 11 -0.23 -10.47 -8.05
C LYS A 11 0.82 -11.55 -8.25
N LEU A 12 1.07 -12.36 -7.22
CA LEU A 12 1.98 -13.52 -7.32
C LEU A 12 1.52 -14.54 -8.38
N SER A 13 0.22 -14.58 -8.69
CA SER A 13 -0.34 -15.44 -9.74
C SER A 13 -0.05 -14.96 -11.17
N THR A 14 0.42 -13.73 -11.35
CA THR A 14 0.67 -13.19 -12.69
C THR A 14 1.98 -13.74 -13.24
N PRO A 15 1.97 -14.39 -14.40
CA PRO A 15 3.20 -14.84 -15.04
C PRO A 15 4.09 -13.63 -15.35
N ASN A 16 5.39 -13.75 -15.06
CA ASN A 16 6.40 -12.69 -15.24
C ASN A 16 6.22 -11.44 -14.36
N PHE A 17 5.65 -11.56 -13.15
CA PHE A 17 5.56 -10.42 -12.22
C PHE A 17 6.93 -9.79 -11.92
N LEU A 18 8.02 -10.57 -11.89
CA LEU A 18 9.39 -10.08 -11.70
C LEU A 18 9.77 -9.03 -12.74
N ARG A 19 9.40 -9.22 -14.01
CA ARG A 19 9.69 -8.25 -15.09
C ARG A 19 8.99 -6.90 -14.86
N THR A 20 7.78 -6.94 -14.32
CA THR A 20 7.05 -5.71 -13.94
C THR A 20 7.75 -5.03 -12.78
N VAL A 21 8.19 -5.79 -11.77
CA VAL A 21 8.98 -5.27 -10.64
C VAL A 21 10.26 -4.61 -11.13
N GLU A 22 11.02 -5.25 -12.02
CA GLU A 22 12.24 -4.70 -12.61
C GLU A 22 11.99 -3.37 -13.32
N THR A 23 10.91 -3.29 -14.09
CA THR A 23 10.53 -2.08 -14.82
C THR A 23 10.19 -0.96 -13.85
N CYS A 24 9.38 -1.24 -12.83
CA CYS A 24 9.03 -0.26 -11.80
C CYS A 24 10.24 0.21 -10.99
N ILE A 25 11.18 -0.69 -10.64
CA ILE A 25 12.43 -0.34 -9.94
C ILE A 25 13.27 0.61 -10.80
N ARG A 26 13.38 0.35 -12.10
CA ARG A 26 14.14 1.19 -13.04
C ARG A 26 13.52 2.58 -13.19
N GLU A 27 12.19 2.63 -13.33
CA GLU A 27 11.44 3.88 -13.49
C GLU A 27 11.28 4.66 -12.18
N GLY A 28 11.43 4.01 -11.02
CA GLY A 28 11.15 4.60 -9.71
C GLY A 28 9.66 4.67 -9.40
N ASN A 29 8.85 3.86 -10.07
CA ASN A 29 7.40 3.81 -9.88
C ASN A 29 7.04 3.00 -8.64
N ALA A 30 5.98 3.42 -7.94
CA ALA A 30 5.47 2.65 -6.82
C ALA A 30 4.81 1.35 -7.33
N ILE A 31 4.96 0.26 -6.60
CA ILE A 31 4.33 -1.02 -6.93
C ILE A 31 3.63 -1.60 -5.71
N LEU A 32 2.46 -2.17 -5.93
CA LEU A 32 1.62 -2.83 -4.94
C LEU A 32 1.49 -4.31 -5.28
N LEU A 33 2.01 -5.16 -4.39
CA LEU A 33 1.80 -6.59 -4.43
C LEU A 33 0.53 -6.94 -3.65
N GLU A 34 -0.48 -7.41 -4.35
CA GLU A 34 -1.78 -7.75 -3.77
C GLU A 34 -1.93 -9.24 -3.44
N ASN A 35 -2.70 -9.51 -2.39
CA ASN A 35 -3.12 -10.84 -1.97
C ASN A 35 -1.93 -11.77 -1.71
N VAL A 36 -0.92 -11.28 -1.00
CA VAL A 36 0.13 -12.16 -0.50
C VAL A 36 -0.46 -13.07 0.57
N GLU A 37 -0.27 -14.38 0.39
CA GLU A 37 -0.69 -15.41 1.34
C GLU A 37 0.42 -15.62 2.40
N GLU A 38 0.74 -16.86 2.77
CA GLU A 38 1.72 -17.16 3.83
C GLU A 38 3.16 -17.08 3.32
N VAL A 39 3.37 -17.35 2.03
CA VAL A 39 4.69 -17.46 1.41
C VAL A 39 4.89 -16.35 0.40
N LEU A 40 6.00 -15.62 0.54
CA LEU A 40 6.49 -14.72 -0.49
C LEU A 40 7.52 -15.45 -1.36
N ASP A 41 7.59 -15.10 -2.64
CA ASP A 41 8.63 -15.63 -3.52
C ASP A 41 10.01 -15.14 -3.06
N PRO A 42 10.98 -16.03 -2.78
CA PRO A 42 12.32 -15.66 -2.33
C PRO A 42 13.06 -14.78 -3.35
N SER A 43 12.64 -14.78 -4.62
CA SER A 43 13.19 -13.89 -5.65
C SER A 43 12.96 -12.40 -5.34
N LEU A 44 11.98 -12.07 -4.50
CA LEU A 44 11.70 -10.69 -4.07
C LEU A 44 12.52 -10.25 -2.86
N GLU A 45 13.20 -11.17 -2.18
CA GLU A 45 14.02 -10.90 -1.01
C GLU A 45 15.04 -9.75 -1.17
N PRO A 46 15.81 -9.63 -2.27
CA PRO A 46 16.72 -8.51 -2.45
C PRO A 46 16.01 -7.15 -2.55
N VAL A 47 14.76 -7.11 -3.03
CA VAL A 47 13.92 -5.90 -3.07
C VAL A 47 13.46 -5.51 -1.68
N LEU A 48 12.99 -6.49 -0.89
CA LEU A 48 12.56 -6.26 0.49
C LEU A 48 13.70 -5.77 1.37
N LEU A 49 14.87 -6.39 1.24
CA LEU A 49 16.07 -6.05 1.99
C LEU A 49 16.75 -4.77 1.50
N LYS A 50 16.30 -4.21 0.37
CA LYS A 50 17.00 -3.13 -0.34
C LYS A 50 18.49 -3.43 -0.49
N GLN A 51 18.82 -4.65 -0.95
CA GLN A 51 20.20 -5.07 -1.21
C GLN A 51 20.76 -4.39 -2.46
N VAL A 52 20.92 -3.07 -2.36
CA VAL A 52 21.48 -2.22 -3.40
C VAL A 52 22.99 -2.14 -3.24
N PHE A 53 23.70 -2.20 -4.36
CA PHE A 53 25.14 -2.01 -4.41
C PHE A 53 25.47 -0.95 -5.46
N LYS A 54 26.57 -0.23 -5.23
CA LYS A 54 27.04 0.80 -6.15
C LYS A 54 28.08 0.21 -7.09
N LYS A 55 27.83 0.28 -8.41
CA LYS A 55 28.77 -0.17 -9.44
C LYS A 55 28.81 0.87 -10.55
N GLY A 56 30.00 1.34 -10.90
CA GLY A 56 30.17 2.37 -11.95
C GLY A 56 29.49 3.71 -11.65
N GLY A 57 29.28 4.06 -10.38
CA GLY A 57 28.60 5.29 -9.98
C GLY A 57 27.07 5.19 -9.89
N GLN A 58 26.47 4.12 -10.39
CA GLN A 58 25.02 3.87 -10.34
C GLN A 58 24.65 2.89 -9.22
N LEU A 59 23.47 3.09 -8.63
CA LEU A 59 22.87 2.12 -7.71
C LEU A 59 22.21 1.00 -8.51
N LEU A 60 22.54 -0.24 -8.18
CA LEU A 60 22.00 -1.44 -8.79
C LEU A 60 21.47 -2.37 -7.71
N LEU A 61 20.43 -3.12 -8.04
CA LEU A 61 19.84 -4.16 -7.21
C LEU A 61 19.89 -5.46 -8.00
N ARG A 62 20.40 -6.53 -7.38
CA ARG A 62 20.40 -7.85 -8.02
C ARG A 62 19.05 -8.52 -7.78
N LEU A 63 18.29 -8.75 -8.85
CA LEU A 63 17.04 -9.49 -8.81
C LEU A 63 17.22 -10.81 -9.57
N GLY A 64 17.14 -11.93 -8.87
CA GLY A 64 17.45 -13.25 -9.46
C GLY A 64 18.88 -13.29 -10.02
N SER A 65 18.99 -13.33 -11.35
CA SER A 65 20.28 -13.37 -12.06
C SER A 65 20.66 -12.04 -12.73
N GLU A 66 19.79 -11.02 -12.72
CA GLU A 66 20.03 -9.75 -13.42
C GLU A 66 20.33 -8.59 -12.46
N ASP A 67 21.22 -7.69 -12.89
CA ASP A 67 21.54 -6.43 -12.22
C ASP A 67 20.59 -5.34 -12.74
N VAL A 68 19.67 -4.86 -11.90
CA VAL A 68 18.66 -3.86 -12.28
C VAL A 68 19.06 -2.49 -11.72
N PRO A 69 19.08 -1.42 -12.53
CA PRO A 69 19.28 -0.07 -12.02
C PRO A 69 18.23 0.29 -10.97
N TYR A 70 18.68 0.63 -9.76
CA TYR A 70 17.81 0.97 -8.64
C TYR A 70 17.56 2.47 -8.59
N ASN A 71 16.29 2.87 -8.62
CA ASN A 71 15.88 4.25 -8.42
C ASN A 71 15.44 4.46 -6.96
N GLU A 72 15.98 5.48 -6.30
CA GLU A 72 15.69 5.80 -4.89
C GLU A 72 14.22 6.21 -4.65
N ASN A 73 13.52 6.63 -5.71
CA ASN A 73 12.10 6.98 -5.64
C ASN A 73 11.16 5.76 -5.60
N PHE A 74 11.69 4.56 -5.85
CA PHE A 74 10.92 3.32 -5.89
C PHE A 74 10.28 3.01 -4.52
N GLN A 75 9.00 2.62 -4.54
CA GLN A 75 8.27 2.21 -3.35
C GLN A 75 7.61 0.86 -3.57
N PHE A 76 7.83 -0.07 -2.65
CA PHE A 76 7.25 -1.41 -2.68
C PHE A 76 6.24 -1.55 -1.56
N PHE A 77 4.98 -1.82 -1.91
CA PHE A 77 3.90 -2.05 -0.97
C PHE A 77 3.42 -3.49 -1.10
N VAL A 78 3.10 -4.11 0.02
CA VAL A 78 2.53 -5.46 0.07
C VAL A 78 1.24 -5.41 0.85
N THR A 79 0.20 -6.06 0.33
CA THR A 79 -1.06 -6.23 1.03
C THR A 79 -1.41 -7.71 1.12
N THR A 80 -1.87 -8.11 2.30
CA THR A 80 -2.43 -9.43 2.57
C THR A 80 -3.86 -9.28 3.07
N LYS A 81 -4.71 -10.24 2.71
CA LYS A 81 -6.09 -10.32 3.21
C LYS A 81 -6.22 -11.24 4.43
N MET A 82 -5.16 -11.93 4.81
CA MET A 82 -5.19 -12.83 5.95
C MET A 82 -5.07 -12.02 7.24
N ALA A 83 -5.99 -12.25 8.17
CA ALA A 83 -6.00 -11.58 9.47
C ALA A 83 -4.83 -12.02 10.38
N ASN A 84 -4.26 -13.19 10.13
CA ASN A 84 -3.17 -13.75 10.94
C ASN A 84 -2.13 -14.45 10.05
N PRO A 85 -1.38 -13.71 9.22
CA PRO A 85 -0.37 -14.30 8.38
C PRO A 85 0.80 -14.77 9.26
N HIS A 86 1.09 -16.07 9.24
CA HIS A 86 2.20 -16.62 10.00
C HIS A 86 3.50 -16.45 9.22
N TYR A 87 3.91 -15.19 9.02
CA TYR A 87 5.18 -14.91 8.37
C TYR A 87 6.34 -15.40 9.23
N LEU A 88 7.31 -16.04 8.58
CA LEU A 88 8.56 -16.43 9.24
C LEU A 88 9.16 -15.20 9.93
N PRO A 89 9.72 -15.35 11.15
CA PRO A 89 10.35 -14.25 11.87
C PRO A 89 11.36 -13.49 11.01
N GLU A 90 12.06 -14.20 10.12
CA GLU A 90 12.96 -13.62 9.14
C GLU A 90 12.32 -12.54 8.27
N ILE A 91 11.07 -12.70 7.82
CA ILE A 91 10.38 -11.69 7.00
C ILE A 91 9.98 -10.51 7.88
N CYS A 92 9.46 -10.76 9.08
CA CYS A 92 9.00 -9.73 10.02
C CYS A 92 10.11 -8.77 10.47
N ILE A 93 11.37 -9.20 10.46
CA ILE A 93 12.53 -8.35 10.79
C ILE A 93 12.98 -7.54 9.57
N LYS A 94 12.71 -8.04 8.35
CA LYS A 94 13.18 -7.46 7.07
C LYS A 94 12.26 -6.38 6.52
N VAL A 95 10.96 -6.42 6.85
CA VAL A 95 9.96 -5.45 6.36
C VAL A 95 9.23 -4.77 7.51
N THR A 96 8.80 -3.52 7.29
CA THR A 96 7.91 -2.84 8.23
C THR A 96 6.48 -3.34 8.02
N VAL A 97 6.00 -4.19 8.94
CA VAL A 97 4.61 -4.66 8.94
C VAL A 97 3.72 -3.61 9.56
N ILE A 98 2.66 -3.23 8.86
CA ILE A 98 1.62 -2.33 9.37
C ILE A 98 0.32 -3.14 9.49
N ASN A 99 -0.22 -3.22 10.71
CA ASN A 99 -1.51 -3.88 10.95
C ASN A 99 -2.66 -2.89 10.68
N PHE A 100 -3.41 -3.15 9.60
CA PHE A 100 -4.64 -2.41 9.26
C PHE A 100 -5.92 -3.19 9.61
N THR A 101 -5.84 -4.22 10.45
CA THR A 101 -7.02 -4.99 10.87
C THR A 101 -7.95 -4.07 11.65
N VAL A 102 -9.14 -3.82 11.09
CA VAL A 102 -10.18 -3.08 11.78
C VAL A 102 -10.67 -3.93 12.94
N THR A 103 -10.53 -3.43 14.16
CA THR A 103 -11.12 -4.04 15.34
C THR A 103 -12.62 -3.72 15.39
N LEU A 104 -13.44 -4.60 15.95
CA LEU A 104 -14.90 -4.37 16.07
C LEU A 104 -15.20 -3.01 16.72
N LEU A 105 -14.47 -2.67 17.77
CA LEU A 105 -14.55 -1.39 18.46
C LEU A 105 -14.17 -0.21 17.55
N GLY A 106 -13.09 -0.35 16.76
CA GLY A 106 -12.68 0.69 15.81
C GLY A 106 -13.68 0.88 14.66
N LEU A 107 -14.37 -0.19 14.25
CA LEU A 107 -15.46 -0.09 13.28
C LEU A 107 -16.68 0.60 13.90
N GLU A 108 -17.04 0.27 15.14
CA GLU A 108 -18.13 0.90 15.87
C GLU A 108 -17.90 2.40 16.00
N ASP A 109 -16.70 2.83 16.43
CA ASP A 109 -16.34 4.25 16.50
C ASP A 109 -16.37 4.94 15.12
N GLN A 110 -15.91 4.26 14.06
CA GLN A 110 -15.99 4.80 12.69
C GLN A 110 -17.43 4.98 12.22
N LEU A 111 -18.29 4.00 12.53
CA LEU A 111 -19.69 3.99 12.12
C LEU A 111 -20.50 5.02 12.93
N VAL A 112 -20.23 5.13 14.23
CA VAL A 112 -20.76 6.20 15.09
C VAL A 112 -20.32 7.56 14.59
N ALA A 113 -19.03 7.75 14.26
CA ALA A 113 -18.55 9.02 13.73
C ALA A 113 -19.23 9.40 12.41
N GLU A 114 -19.53 8.43 11.54
CA GLU A 114 -20.24 8.68 10.29
C GLU A 114 -21.72 8.99 10.49
N VAL A 115 -22.40 8.28 11.40
CA VAL A 115 -23.80 8.54 11.76
C VAL A 115 -23.94 9.92 12.42
N VAL A 116 -23.07 10.26 13.37
CA VAL A 116 -23.06 11.56 14.03
C VAL A 116 -22.84 12.68 13.01
N LYS A 117 -21.91 12.52 12.06
CA LYS A 117 -21.76 13.51 10.99
C LYS A 117 -23.03 13.68 10.17
N ASN A 118 -23.68 12.59 9.79
CA ASN A 118 -24.89 12.64 8.96
C ASN A 118 -26.08 13.25 9.72
N GLU A 119 -26.29 12.93 10.99
CA GLU A 119 -27.36 13.53 11.80
C GLU A 119 -27.10 15.02 12.07
N TRP A 120 -25.85 15.41 12.33
CA TRP A 120 -25.51 16.81 12.62
C TRP A 120 -25.50 17.67 11.34
N LEU A 121 -25.10 17.11 10.20
CA LEU A 121 -25.24 17.75 8.88
C LEU A 121 -26.71 17.88 8.46
N GLY A 122 -27.53 16.86 8.73
CA GLY A 122 -28.97 16.90 8.48
C GLY A 122 -29.66 17.99 9.30
N SER A 123 -29.36 18.05 10.60
CA SER A 123 -29.91 19.08 11.48
C SER A 123 -29.40 20.49 11.14
N ALA A 124 -28.15 20.64 10.70
CA ALA A 124 -27.63 21.93 10.24
C ALA A 124 -28.32 22.44 8.96
N LEU A 125 -28.74 21.54 8.07
CA LEU A 125 -29.53 21.89 6.87
C LEU A 125 -30.97 22.30 7.25
N ASP A 126 -31.60 21.61 8.19
CA ASP A 126 -32.93 22.00 8.73
C ASP A 126 -32.92 23.41 9.36
N PHE A 127 -31.83 23.80 10.03
CA PHE A 127 -31.68 25.15 10.58
C PHE A 127 -31.51 26.24 9.50
N THR A 128 -30.91 25.90 8.34
CA THR A 128 -30.79 26.85 7.22
C THR A 128 -32.08 27.01 6.42
N GLU A 129 -32.92 25.97 6.36
CA GLU A 129 -34.24 26.05 5.69
C GLU A 129 -35.27 26.81 6.55
N SER A 130 -35.18 26.71 7.88
CA SER A 130 -36.09 27.45 8.79
C SER A 130 -35.80 28.95 8.92
N GLN A 131 -34.64 29.44 8.49
CA GLN A 131 -34.27 30.88 8.53
C GLN A 131 -34.45 31.58 7.16
N GLY A 132 -35.03 30.90 6.18
CA GLY A 132 -35.17 31.35 4.80
C GLY A 132 -36.58 31.71 4.35
N VAL A 133 -37.40 32.37 5.19
CA VAL A 133 -38.61 33.07 4.72
C VAL A 133 -38.79 34.35 5.54
N ASP A 134 -39.17 35.43 4.85
CA ASP A 134 -39.43 36.81 5.32
C ASP A 134 -38.25 37.81 5.30
N ALA A 135 -37.72 38.04 4.10
CA ALA A 135 -37.23 39.37 3.70
C ALA A 135 -38.06 39.87 2.50
N VAL A 136 -39.17 40.56 2.80
CA VAL A 136 -39.89 41.47 1.89
C VAL A 136 -40.07 42.80 2.60
#